data_AF-A0A094D5J7-F1
#
_entry.id   AF-A0A094D5J7-F1
#
_cell.length_a   1.000
_cell.length_b   1.000
_cell.length_c   1.000
_cell.angle_alpha   90.00
_cell.angle_beta   90.00
_cell.angle_gamma   90.00
#
_symmetry.space_group_name_H-M   'P 1'
#
loop_
_entity.id
_entity.type
_entity.pdbx_description
1 polymer ?
#
loop_
_entity_poly.entity_id
_entity_poly.type
_entity_poly.pdbx_seq_one_letter_code
_entity_poly.pdbx_strand_id
1 'polypeptide(L)'
;MMNWAKQALANVAGTQEPIYGPSAIRSVAEQAATTPYTELTRDDLKWVNMDSTSVETQVFYLTADSGHIAFVQVIHSNVAGIRRTSQFNTKIFYPGASKPILWASDPLSDVDFSDDMVNYYAENLAMELSEDGKTYTIKSMTNKGAIVNITMTQTAPGFQAGTNGTTLFGTDLENPWGKMRHVFWPRNKVAGTIVTDDGPIDFTGKGMFVHALQGMKPHHAAGRWNFVDFHGEKFTAVMMEYTTPASYGSTIVNVGAIVTDGEIIMANTSGKATHVTTKSDSDNDWPEPATVKYEWTGKNKEGKEVKAVLEGPLEDRLDRIDVMAEVPGFVKTIVANTAGTKPYIYQYSPSASTPSLKLKIGDAEEVVESVEVSWNPWGYPGVMVIKESELGGYNKPPASGPRRGKGGFGGAGKSGFGGAGKGTAIPNSSGTRGIGARRHRKLVHGAIYGITKPDIKRLARRGAVKRISAMIYDDTREAMKAHLQLILKDCIIFLEHANRKTVTVGDVQYPIPPIPSPQLTLLQVLFALKRIGRPIYGFGNGYMQSDAPNRKKRKDNL
;
A
#
# COMPACT_ATOMS: atom_id res chain seq x y z
N MET A 1 3.14 27.08 0.51
CA MET A 1 4.52 27.02 1.04
C MET A 1 4.65 26.13 2.30
N MET A 2 3.83 25.09 2.49
CA MET A 2 3.92 24.19 3.65
C MET A 2 3.48 22.74 3.34
N ASN A 3 3.49 22.35 2.07
CA ASN A 3 2.98 21.05 1.63
C ASN A 3 3.88 19.90 2.08
N TRP A 4 5.21 20.10 2.07
CA TRP A 4 6.20 19.11 2.55
C TRP A 4 5.98 18.69 4.01
N ALA A 5 5.58 19.63 4.89
CA ALA A 5 5.32 19.33 6.30
C ALA A 5 4.00 18.56 6.48
N LYS A 6 2.96 18.89 5.70
CA LYS A 6 1.70 18.12 5.64
C LYS A 6 1.91 16.72 5.06
N GLN A 7 2.78 16.60 4.05
CA GLN A 7 3.18 15.34 3.44
C GLN A 7 3.98 14.47 4.42
N ALA A 8 4.92 15.03 5.18
CA ALA A 8 5.61 14.32 6.26
C ALA A 8 4.62 13.80 7.33
N LEU A 9 3.63 14.62 7.69
CA LEU A 9 2.53 14.20 8.59
C LEU A 9 1.67 13.08 7.99
N ALA A 10 1.22 13.17 6.73
CA ALA A 10 0.47 12.10 6.06
C ALA A 10 1.28 10.80 5.90
N ASN A 11 2.57 10.92 5.59
CA ASN A 11 3.50 9.80 5.50
C ASN A 11 3.65 9.06 6.83
N VAL A 12 3.64 9.78 7.98
CA VAL A 12 3.83 9.21 9.32
C VAL A 12 2.51 8.83 10.02
N ALA A 13 1.40 9.51 9.74
CA ALA A 13 0.15 9.40 10.49
C ALA A 13 -1.03 8.73 9.74
N GLY A 14 -0.94 8.51 8.43
CA GLY A 14 -2.03 7.93 7.65
C GLY A 14 -3.24 8.87 7.47
N THR A 15 -3.03 10.19 7.61
CA THR A 15 -4.07 11.18 7.33
C THR A 15 -4.26 11.37 5.83
N GLN A 16 -5.46 11.76 5.40
CA GLN A 16 -5.79 12.15 4.03
C GLN A 16 -4.70 13.06 3.43
N GLU A 17 -4.27 12.76 2.21
CA GLU A 17 -3.26 13.58 1.52
C GLU A 17 -3.81 14.98 1.22
N PRO A 18 -2.94 16.00 1.12
CA PRO A 18 -3.30 17.27 0.52
C PRO A 18 -3.77 17.09 -0.93
N ILE A 19 -4.82 17.81 -1.33
CA ILE A 19 -5.18 17.93 -2.75
C ILE A 19 -4.11 18.77 -3.45
N TYR A 20 -3.31 18.11 -4.30
CA TYR A 20 -2.28 18.74 -5.12
C TYR A 20 -2.82 19.12 -6.51
N GLY A 21 -3.73 18.30 -7.06
CA GLY A 21 -4.34 18.46 -8.38
C GLY A 21 -3.62 17.68 -9.50
N PRO A 22 -4.16 17.70 -10.73
CA PRO A 22 -3.69 16.88 -11.84
C PRO A 22 -2.31 17.26 -12.37
N SER A 23 -1.76 18.43 -11.99
CA SER A 23 -0.38 18.82 -12.30
C SER A 23 0.67 18.13 -11.41
N ALA A 24 0.25 17.41 -10.36
CA ALA A 24 1.15 16.66 -9.47
C ALA A 24 1.33 15.19 -9.89
N ILE A 25 0.89 14.83 -11.09
CA ILE A 25 1.09 13.54 -11.73
C ILE A 25 1.60 13.76 -13.16
N ARG A 26 2.65 13.03 -13.58
CA ARG A 26 3.07 12.90 -14.97
C ARG A 26 2.67 11.51 -15.45
N SER A 27 1.63 11.42 -16.26
CA SER A 27 1.09 10.12 -16.70
C SER A 27 2.04 9.47 -17.72
N VAL A 28 2.15 8.13 -17.69
CA VAL A 28 2.83 7.39 -18.77
C VAL A 28 2.21 7.68 -20.15
N ALA A 29 0.94 8.13 -20.18
CA ALA A 29 0.26 8.58 -21.39
C ALA A 29 0.95 9.78 -22.09
N GLU A 30 1.67 10.64 -21.35
CA GLU A 30 2.45 11.73 -21.94
C GLU A 30 3.64 11.21 -22.75
N GLN A 31 4.26 10.12 -22.30
CA GLN A 31 5.29 9.41 -23.09
C GLN A 31 4.65 8.69 -24.28
N ALA A 32 3.50 8.03 -24.06
CA ALA A 32 2.80 7.27 -25.08
C ALA A 32 2.25 8.13 -26.23
N ALA A 33 2.07 9.43 -26.02
CA ALA A 33 1.70 10.38 -27.07
C ALA A 33 2.75 10.51 -28.19
N THR A 34 4.03 10.21 -27.92
CA THR A 34 5.11 10.20 -28.91
C THR A 34 5.68 8.80 -29.17
N THR A 35 5.77 7.96 -28.14
CA THR A 35 6.26 6.58 -28.21
C THR A 35 5.20 5.65 -27.61
N PRO A 36 4.20 5.17 -28.40
CA PRO A 36 3.04 4.47 -27.86
C PRO A 36 3.37 3.32 -26.90
N TYR A 37 4.40 2.55 -27.26
CA TYR A 37 5.00 1.51 -26.43
C TYR A 37 6.47 1.31 -26.78
N THR A 38 7.18 0.58 -25.91
CA THR A 38 8.51 0.03 -26.15
C THR A 38 8.45 -1.49 -25.94
N GLU A 39 9.03 -2.27 -26.84
CA GLU A 39 9.21 -3.72 -26.67
C GLU A 39 10.25 -3.99 -25.58
N LEU A 40 9.98 -4.94 -24.68
CA LEU A 40 10.81 -5.19 -23.51
C LEU A 40 12.12 -5.91 -23.88
N THR A 41 13.20 -5.46 -23.26
CA THR A 41 14.47 -6.18 -23.17
C THR A 41 14.57 -6.92 -21.84
N ARG A 42 15.57 -7.79 -21.69
CA ARG A 42 15.91 -8.41 -20.39
C ARG A 42 16.20 -7.36 -19.30
N ASP A 43 16.75 -6.21 -19.68
CA ASP A 43 17.06 -5.10 -18.76
C ASP A 43 15.81 -4.43 -18.19
N ASP A 44 14.69 -4.43 -18.93
CA ASP A 44 13.41 -3.89 -18.46
C ASP A 44 12.75 -4.74 -17.37
N LEU A 45 13.23 -5.96 -17.14
CA LEU A 45 12.69 -6.96 -16.20
C LEU A 45 13.46 -7.02 -14.87
N LYS A 46 14.43 -6.12 -14.69
CA LYS A 46 15.21 -6.01 -13.44
C LYS A 46 14.34 -5.54 -12.28
N TRP A 47 14.48 -6.21 -11.14
CA TRP A 47 13.97 -5.76 -9.86
C TRP A 47 14.64 -4.44 -9.46
N VAL A 48 13.84 -3.45 -9.08
CA VAL A 48 14.33 -2.13 -8.69
C VAL A 48 14.71 -2.10 -7.21
N ASN A 49 14.08 -2.92 -6.36
CA ASN A 49 14.42 -3.12 -4.95
C ASN A 49 14.62 -1.80 -4.17
N MET A 50 13.69 -0.86 -4.35
CA MET A 50 13.83 0.52 -3.85
C MET A 50 14.12 0.59 -2.34
N ASP A 51 15.04 1.47 -1.94
CA ASP A 51 15.32 1.78 -0.53
C ASP A 51 14.24 2.67 0.13
N SER A 52 13.34 3.27 -0.66
CA SER A 52 12.20 4.05 -0.19
C SER A 52 10.97 3.19 0.13
N THR A 53 9.83 3.80 0.47
CA THR A 53 8.57 3.04 0.54
C THR A 53 8.20 2.49 -0.83
N SER A 54 8.01 1.18 -0.95
CA SER A 54 7.62 0.54 -2.21
C SER A 54 6.86 -0.76 -1.99
N VAL A 55 6.09 -1.14 -3.01
CA VAL A 55 5.63 -2.50 -3.28
C VAL A 55 6.04 -2.83 -4.70
N GLU A 56 6.85 -3.86 -4.89
CA GLU A 56 7.27 -4.37 -6.18
C GLU A 56 6.78 -5.81 -6.32
N THR A 57 6.21 -6.16 -7.47
CA THR A 57 5.61 -7.47 -7.70
C THR A 57 6.03 -8.04 -9.05
N GLN A 58 6.26 -9.34 -9.08
CA GLN A 58 6.25 -10.15 -10.29
C GLN A 58 5.18 -11.21 -10.10
N VAL A 59 4.28 -11.33 -11.07
CA VAL A 59 3.10 -12.17 -10.93
C VAL A 59 2.77 -12.79 -12.28
N PHE A 60 2.24 -14.01 -12.26
CA PHE A 60 2.04 -14.85 -13.44
C PHE A 60 0.59 -15.35 -13.43
N TYR A 61 -0.25 -14.82 -14.33
CA TYR A 61 -1.57 -15.34 -14.65
C TYR A 61 -1.41 -16.65 -15.41
N LEU A 62 -2.08 -17.72 -14.97
CA LEU A 62 -2.08 -19.04 -15.61
C LEU A 62 -3.51 -19.41 -16.00
N THR A 63 -3.74 -19.76 -17.26
CA THR A 63 -5.01 -20.24 -17.80
C THR A 63 -4.76 -21.58 -18.48
N ALA A 64 -5.07 -22.66 -17.77
CA ALA A 64 -4.81 -24.02 -18.23
C ALA A 64 -5.85 -24.48 -19.26
N ASP A 65 -5.44 -25.35 -20.18
CA ASP A 65 -6.34 -26.00 -21.15
C ASP A 65 -7.40 -26.88 -20.47
N SER A 66 -7.16 -27.27 -19.21
CA SER A 66 -8.14 -27.95 -18.33
C SER A 66 -9.20 -27.02 -17.72
N GLY A 67 -9.19 -25.73 -18.06
CA GLY A 67 -10.06 -24.69 -17.53
C GLY A 67 -9.68 -24.20 -16.12
N HIS A 68 -8.61 -24.72 -15.52
CA HIS A 68 -8.10 -24.21 -14.24
C HIS A 68 -7.48 -22.83 -14.46
N ILE A 69 -7.78 -21.90 -13.55
CA ILE A 69 -7.19 -20.57 -13.54
C ILE A 69 -6.37 -20.44 -12.27
N ALA A 70 -5.16 -19.89 -12.38
CA ALA A 70 -4.33 -19.63 -11.22
C ALA A 70 -3.53 -18.35 -11.34
N PHE A 71 -2.93 -17.95 -10.23
CA PHE A 71 -1.73 -17.14 -10.29
C PHE A 71 -0.71 -17.53 -9.24
N VAL A 72 0.55 -17.24 -9.56
CA VAL A 72 1.67 -17.29 -8.63
C VAL A 72 2.35 -15.92 -8.57
N GLN A 73 2.73 -15.48 -7.38
CA GLN A 73 3.14 -14.11 -7.09
C GLN A 73 4.36 -14.05 -6.19
N VAL A 74 5.33 -13.19 -6.51
CA VAL A 74 6.19 -12.57 -5.49
C VAL A 74 5.71 -11.15 -5.24
N ILE A 75 5.56 -10.80 -3.96
CA ILE A 75 5.46 -9.42 -3.50
C ILE A 75 6.73 -9.10 -2.71
N HIS A 76 7.55 -8.17 -3.17
CA HIS A 76 8.67 -7.61 -2.43
C HIS A 76 8.36 -6.16 -2.03
N SER A 77 8.17 -5.91 -0.74
CA SER A 77 7.81 -4.58 -0.22
C SER A 77 8.89 -4.01 0.66
N ASN A 78 9.16 -2.71 0.54
CA ASN A 78 9.92 -1.95 1.52
C ASN A 78 8.98 -1.01 2.28
N VAL A 79 8.71 -1.32 3.55
CA VAL A 79 7.81 -0.54 4.40
C VAL A 79 8.59 0.61 5.04
N ALA A 80 8.22 1.84 4.67
CA ALA A 80 8.78 3.09 5.20
C ALA A 80 10.31 3.26 5.03
N GLY A 81 10.95 2.52 4.12
CA GLY A 81 12.41 2.51 3.97
C GLY A 81 13.16 1.83 5.13
N ILE A 82 12.45 1.04 5.95
CA ILE A 82 12.93 0.52 7.24
C ILE A 82 12.89 -1.00 7.31
N ARG A 83 11.94 -1.63 6.62
CA ARG A 83 11.73 -3.08 6.66
C ARG A 83 11.38 -3.61 5.28
N ARG A 84 12.27 -4.39 4.69
CA ARG A 84 11.94 -5.26 3.56
C ARG A 84 11.11 -6.44 4.07
N THR A 85 10.06 -6.80 3.35
CA THR A 85 9.21 -7.98 3.59
C THR A 85 8.82 -8.58 2.26
N SER A 86 8.88 -9.90 2.17
CA SER A 86 8.55 -10.63 0.96
C SER A 86 7.49 -11.70 1.23
N GLN A 87 6.64 -11.95 0.24
CA GLN A 87 5.59 -12.98 0.26
C GLN A 87 5.59 -13.71 -1.07
N PHE A 88 5.39 -15.03 -1.04
CA PHE A 88 5.00 -15.80 -2.21
C PHE A 88 3.52 -16.19 -2.09
N ASN A 89 2.70 -15.84 -3.08
CA ASN A 89 1.29 -16.20 -3.08
C ASN A 89 0.98 -17.18 -4.21
N THR A 90 0.11 -18.15 -3.95
CA THR A 90 -0.48 -19.03 -4.98
C THR A 90 -1.99 -19.04 -4.79
N LYS A 91 -2.74 -18.79 -5.88
CA LYS A 91 -4.20 -18.90 -5.90
C LYS A 91 -4.64 -19.82 -7.02
N ILE A 92 -5.58 -20.72 -6.76
CA ILE A 92 -6.17 -21.61 -7.77
C ILE A 92 -7.70 -21.54 -7.70
N PHE A 93 -8.30 -21.26 -8.85
CA PHE A 93 -9.73 -21.35 -9.09
C PHE A 93 -10.02 -22.64 -9.87
N TYR A 94 -10.93 -23.46 -9.34
CA TYR A 94 -11.29 -24.74 -9.93
C TYR A 94 -12.42 -24.57 -10.96
N PRO A 95 -12.38 -25.27 -12.10
CA PRO A 95 -13.43 -25.23 -13.13
C PRO A 95 -14.82 -25.44 -12.54
N GLY A 96 -15.79 -24.62 -12.97
CA GLY A 96 -17.19 -24.69 -12.52
C GLY A 96 -17.39 -24.51 -11.01
N ALA A 97 -16.43 -23.90 -10.30
CA ALA A 97 -16.41 -23.83 -8.83
C ALA A 97 -16.55 -25.20 -8.13
N SER A 98 -16.02 -26.26 -8.76
CA SER A 98 -16.11 -27.65 -8.30
C SER A 98 -15.47 -27.91 -6.92
N LYS A 99 -14.58 -27.02 -6.46
CA LYS A 99 -13.98 -27.00 -5.13
C LYS A 99 -13.81 -25.55 -4.64
N PRO A 100 -13.71 -25.32 -3.31
CA PRO A 100 -13.29 -24.02 -2.78
C PRO A 100 -11.96 -23.57 -3.37
N ILE A 101 -11.80 -22.25 -3.53
CA ILE A 101 -10.55 -21.63 -4.00
C ILE A 101 -9.40 -22.02 -3.09
N LEU A 102 -8.27 -22.45 -3.68
CA LEU A 102 -7.03 -22.59 -2.94
C LEU A 102 -6.36 -21.21 -2.85
N TRP A 103 -6.01 -20.79 -1.64
CA TRP A 103 -5.24 -19.56 -1.39
C TRP A 103 -4.10 -19.87 -0.42
N ALA A 104 -2.88 -19.67 -0.89
CA ALA A 104 -1.65 -19.75 -0.12
C ALA A 104 -0.94 -18.38 -0.19
N SER A 105 -0.44 -17.91 0.95
CA SER A 105 0.32 -16.65 1.06
C SER A 105 1.37 -16.84 2.15
N ASP A 106 2.61 -17.05 1.73
CA ASP A 106 3.69 -17.54 2.57
C ASP A 106 4.83 -16.52 2.66
N PRO A 107 5.27 -16.13 3.88
CA PRO A 107 6.35 -15.18 4.05
C PRO A 107 7.70 -15.80 3.63
N LEU A 108 8.51 -15.04 2.92
CA LEU A 108 9.81 -15.49 2.43
C LEU A 108 10.96 -15.08 3.35
N SER A 109 11.82 -16.05 3.66
CA SER A 109 13.12 -15.94 4.33
C SER A 109 14.27 -15.90 3.31
N ASP A 110 15.43 -15.37 3.72
CA ASP A 110 16.69 -15.41 2.98
C ASP A 110 16.58 -14.99 1.50
N VAL A 111 15.85 -13.88 1.30
CA VAL A 111 15.60 -13.25 0.01
C VAL A 111 16.89 -12.70 -0.59
N ASP A 112 17.16 -13.08 -1.84
CA ASP A 112 18.31 -12.63 -2.63
C ASP A 112 17.92 -12.42 -4.10
N PHE A 113 18.80 -11.77 -4.86
CA PHE A 113 18.62 -11.47 -6.28
C PHE A 113 19.88 -11.91 -7.06
N SER A 114 19.76 -12.17 -8.36
CA SER A 114 20.96 -12.33 -9.19
C SER A 114 21.75 -11.02 -9.31
N ASP A 115 23.04 -11.09 -9.64
CA ASP A 115 23.93 -9.91 -9.81
C ASP A 115 23.38 -8.89 -10.83
N ASP A 116 22.65 -9.35 -11.84
CA ASP A 116 21.99 -8.53 -12.86
C ASP A 116 20.56 -8.08 -12.47
N MET A 117 20.08 -8.45 -11.28
CA MET A 117 18.78 -8.13 -10.69
C MET A 117 17.55 -8.68 -11.43
N VAL A 118 17.65 -9.65 -12.35
CA VAL A 118 16.47 -10.20 -13.05
C VAL A 118 15.85 -11.41 -12.36
N ASN A 119 16.64 -12.22 -11.65
CA ASN A 119 16.16 -13.40 -10.92
C ASN A 119 15.82 -13.06 -9.47
N TYR A 120 14.92 -13.84 -8.90
CA TYR A 120 14.49 -13.72 -7.50
C TYR A 120 14.66 -15.06 -6.78
N TYR A 121 15.34 -15.03 -5.64
CA TYR A 121 15.60 -16.21 -4.82
C TYR A 121 15.11 -15.97 -3.39
N ALA A 122 14.68 -17.04 -2.73
CA ALA A 122 14.40 -17.07 -1.31
C ALA A 122 14.48 -18.53 -0.81
N GLU A 123 14.38 -18.75 0.50
CA GLU A 123 14.30 -20.10 1.05
C GLU A 123 13.12 -20.86 0.41
N ASN A 124 13.40 -22.00 -0.22
CA ASN A 124 12.43 -22.83 -0.96
C ASN A 124 11.76 -22.16 -2.18
N LEU A 125 12.29 -21.05 -2.72
CA LEU A 125 11.78 -20.37 -3.92
C LEU A 125 12.91 -19.98 -4.87
N ALA A 126 12.73 -20.27 -6.16
CA ALA A 126 13.52 -19.72 -7.25
C ALA A 126 12.62 -19.25 -8.39
N MET A 127 12.85 -18.03 -8.87
CA MET A 127 12.25 -17.46 -10.07
C MET A 127 13.36 -16.96 -10.99
N GLU A 128 13.52 -17.64 -12.12
CA GLU A 128 14.68 -17.50 -12.99
C GLU A 128 14.24 -17.13 -14.40
N LEU A 129 14.81 -16.07 -14.95
CA LEU A 129 14.66 -15.66 -16.33
C LEU A 129 15.76 -16.29 -17.18
N SER A 130 15.39 -16.86 -18.33
CA SER A 130 16.31 -17.43 -19.31
C SER A 130 17.29 -16.38 -19.86
N GLU A 131 18.44 -16.82 -20.36
CA GLU A 131 19.49 -15.90 -20.79
C GLU A 131 19.05 -14.93 -21.90
N ASP A 132 18.16 -15.40 -22.79
CA ASP A 132 17.55 -14.63 -23.88
C ASP A 132 16.41 -13.70 -23.44
N GLY A 133 16.01 -13.73 -22.17
CA GLY A 133 14.98 -12.88 -21.59
C GLY A 133 13.53 -13.27 -21.94
N LYS A 134 13.28 -14.50 -22.42
CA LYS A 134 11.95 -14.90 -22.97
C LYS A 134 11.20 -15.98 -22.19
N THR A 135 11.84 -16.66 -21.25
CA THR A 135 11.24 -17.74 -20.46
C THR A 135 11.51 -17.56 -18.98
N TYR A 136 10.46 -17.53 -18.16
CA TYR A 136 10.57 -17.67 -16.71
C TYR A 136 10.38 -19.13 -16.29
N THR A 137 11.22 -19.59 -15.36
CA THR A 137 11.01 -20.82 -14.58
C THR A 137 10.75 -20.46 -13.12
N ILE A 138 9.67 -20.97 -12.56
CA ILE A 138 9.19 -20.67 -11.20
C ILE A 138 9.09 -21.99 -10.44
N LYS A 139 9.90 -22.14 -9.40
CA LYS A 139 9.93 -23.32 -8.52
C LYS A 139 9.72 -22.86 -7.09
N SER A 140 8.63 -23.30 -6.47
CA SER A 140 8.34 -23.00 -5.07
C SER A 140 7.91 -24.23 -4.29
N MET A 141 8.55 -24.44 -3.14
CA MET A 141 8.12 -25.39 -2.10
C MET A 141 7.77 -24.65 -0.80
N THR A 142 7.50 -23.33 -0.86
CA THR A 142 7.16 -22.52 0.32
C THR A 142 5.89 -23.00 1.01
N ASN A 143 4.95 -23.55 0.23
CA ASN A 143 3.72 -24.18 0.72
C ASN A 143 3.66 -25.66 0.35
N LYS A 144 3.34 -26.52 1.31
CA LYS A 144 3.21 -27.97 1.07
C LYS A 144 1.92 -28.36 0.33
N GLY A 145 0.86 -27.56 0.48
CA GLY A 145 -0.41 -27.75 -0.23
C GLY A 145 -0.48 -27.02 -1.58
N ALA A 146 0.60 -26.35 -1.99
CA ALA A 146 0.72 -25.66 -3.28
C ALA A 146 2.20 -25.59 -3.73
N ILE A 147 2.77 -26.73 -4.10
CA ILE A 147 4.14 -26.81 -4.64
C ILE A 147 4.10 -26.42 -6.12
N VAL A 148 4.79 -25.34 -6.48
CA VAL A 148 4.78 -24.76 -7.84
C VAL A 148 6.00 -25.23 -8.62
N ASN A 149 5.80 -25.71 -9.85
CA ASN A 149 6.86 -25.93 -10.83
C ASN A 149 6.33 -25.55 -12.23
N ILE A 150 6.44 -24.26 -12.56
CA ILE A 150 5.85 -23.65 -13.76
C ILE A 150 6.94 -23.04 -14.64
N THR A 151 6.79 -23.21 -15.95
CA THR A 151 7.57 -22.50 -16.97
C THR A 151 6.62 -21.65 -17.81
N MET A 152 6.93 -20.37 -17.99
CA MET A 152 6.18 -19.45 -18.85
C MET A 152 7.13 -18.88 -19.92
N THR A 153 6.81 -19.12 -21.19
CA THR A 153 7.60 -18.65 -22.34
C THR A 153 6.78 -17.68 -23.18
N GLN A 154 7.34 -16.51 -23.50
CA GLN A 154 6.74 -15.54 -24.42
C GLN A 154 6.39 -16.20 -25.76
N THR A 155 5.16 -15.98 -26.23
CA THR A 155 4.80 -16.23 -27.64
C THR A 155 4.59 -14.93 -28.41
N ALA A 156 4.23 -13.84 -27.73
CA ALA A 156 4.26 -12.47 -28.26
C ALA A 156 5.32 -11.61 -27.53
N PRO A 157 5.87 -10.55 -28.17
CA PRO A 157 6.78 -9.63 -27.50
C PRO A 157 6.13 -8.98 -26.27
N GLY A 158 6.89 -8.90 -25.17
CA GLY A 158 6.50 -8.11 -24.01
C GLY A 158 6.60 -6.60 -24.29
N PHE A 159 5.81 -5.78 -23.57
CA PHE A 159 5.79 -4.33 -23.76
C PHE A 159 5.70 -3.52 -22.46
N GLN A 160 6.09 -2.25 -22.56
CA GLN A 160 5.71 -1.18 -21.63
C GLN A 160 5.14 0.01 -22.41
N ALA A 161 4.16 0.72 -21.85
CA ALA A 161 3.67 1.96 -22.46
C ALA A 161 4.72 3.07 -22.37
N GLY A 162 4.75 3.97 -23.35
CA GLY A 162 5.77 5.02 -23.36
C GLY A 162 7.18 4.49 -23.62
N THR A 163 8.18 5.22 -23.13
CA THR A 163 9.60 4.84 -23.23
C THR A 163 10.06 3.98 -22.07
N ASN A 164 9.43 4.07 -20.89
CA ASN A 164 9.89 3.39 -19.67
C ASN A 164 8.76 2.86 -18.75
N GLY A 165 7.51 2.82 -19.23
CA GLY A 165 6.37 2.31 -18.46
C GLY A 165 5.96 3.12 -17.23
N THR A 166 6.59 4.28 -16.98
CA THR A 166 6.53 4.95 -15.67
C THR A 166 5.62 6.18 -15.63
N THR A 167 4.71 6.21 -14.66
CA THR A 167 3.96 7.38 -14.18
C THR A 167 4.65 7.95 -12.95
N LEU A 168 4.79 9.28 -12.86
CA LEU A 168 5.45 9.98 -11.75
C LEU A 168 4.44 10.75 -10.89
N PHE A 169 4.70 10.84 -9.59
CA PHE A 169 3.87 11.54 -8.61
C PHE A 169 4.74 12.55 -7.85
N GLY A 170 4.37 13.83 -7.93
CA GLY A 170 5.10 14.93 -7.32
C GLY A 170 4.68 16.30 -7.83
N THR A 171 4.67 17.31 -6.94
CA THR A 171 4.58 18.72 -7.36
C THR A 171 5.87 19.24 -8.00
N ASP A 172 6.97 18.53 -7.80
CA ASP A 172 8.20 18.61 -8.59
C ASP A 172 8.35 17.25 -9.26
N LEU A 173 8.24 17.22 -10.58
CA LEU A 173 8.28 15.98 -11.38
C LEU A 173 9.69 15.61 -11.83
N GLU A 174 10.67 16.47 -11.60
CA GLU A 174 12.10 16.16 -11.75
C GLU A 174 12.66 15.54 -10.47
N ASN A 175 12.02 15.80 -9.31
CA ASN A 175 12.27 15.12 -8.04
C ASN A 175 10.99 14.47 -7.47
N PRO A 176 10.39 13.49 -8.19
CA PRO A 176 9.10 12.91 -7.80
C PRO A 176 9.22 12.12 -6.49
N TRP A 177 8.20 12.23 -5.64
CA TRP A 177 8.14 11.49 -4.36
C TRP A 177 7.59 10.07 -4.50
N GLY A 178 7.01 9.75 -5.65
CA GLY A 178 6.47 8.43 -5.96
C GLY A 178 6.50 8.16 -7.45
N LYS A 179 6.53 6.88 -7.80
CA LYS A 179 6.42 6.40 -9.18
C LYS A 179 5.59 5.12 -9.25
N MET A 180 4.92 4.91 -10.36
CA MET A 180 4.32 3.62 -10.71
C MET A 180 4.84 3.17 -12.07
N ARG A 181 5.28 1.92 -12.19
CA ARG A 181 5.70 1.28 -13.44
C ARG A 181 5.01 -0.06 -13.60
N HIS A 182 4.61 -0.38 -14.82
CA HIS A 182 4.03 -1.68 -15.17
C HIS A 182 4.61 -2.12 -16.52
N VAL A 183 5.09 -3.37 -16.59
CA VAL A 183 5.53 -4.01 -17.84
C VAL A 183 4.84 -5.35 -17.99
N PHE A 184 4.52 -5.74 -19.22
CA PHE A 184 3.62 -6.85 -19.51
C PHE A 184 4.27 -7.84 -20.47
N TRP A 185 4.14 -9.14 -20.21
CA TRP A 185 4.21 -10.16 -21.25
C TRP A 185 2.75 -10.59 -21.52
N PRO A 186 2.10 -10.05 -22.57
CA PRO A 186 0.66 -10.22 -22.74
C PRO A 186 0.26 -11.64 -23.13
N ARG A 187 1.06 -12.34 -23.95
CA ARG A 187 0.71 -13.69 -24.43
C ARG A 187 1.89 -14.63 -24.34
N ASN A 188 1.69 -15.71 -23.60
CA ASN A 188 2.72 -16.68 -23.25
C ASN A 188 2.15 -18.09 -23.31
N LYS A 189 3.03 -19.06 -23.59
CA LYS A 189 2.77 -20.47 -23.36
C LYS A 189 3.19 -20.82 -21.93
N VAL A 190 2.31 -21.51 -21.21
CA VAL A 190 2.58 -22.07 -19.89
C VAL A 190 2.74 -23.59 -20.01
N ALA A 191 3.65 -24.16 -19.23
CA ALA A 191 3.81 -25.59 -19.03
C ALA A 191 4.26 -25.88 -17.59
N GLY A 192 3.88 -27.04 -17.05
CA GLY A 192 4.24 -27.47 -15.71
C GLY A 192 3.02 -27.62 -14.80
N THR A 193 3.27 -27.77 -13.49
CA THR A 193 2.23 -28.16 -12.53
C THR A 193 2.25 -27.31 -11.27
N ILE A 194 1.09 -27.29 -10.59
CA ILE A 194 1.01 -26.98 -9.16
C ILE A 194 0.49 -28.23 -8.46
N VAL A 195 1.24 -28.75 -7.50
CA VAL A 195 0.86 -29.93 -6.72
C VAL A 195 0.13 -29.48 -5.47
N THR A 196 -1.10 -29.95 -5.31
CA THR A 196 -1.93 -29.73 -4.13
C THR A 196 -2.08 -31.03 -3.32
N ASP A 197 -2.76 -30.96 -2.17
CA ASP A 197 -3.07 -32.14 -1.35
C ASP A 197 -3.92 -33.19 -2.11
N ASP A 198 -4.66 -32.77 -3.17
CA ASP A 198 -5.42 -33.65 -4.06
C ASP A 198 -4.58 -34.26 -5.20
N GLY A 199 -3.35 -33.78 -5.42
CA GLY A 199 -2.45 -34.21 -6.48
C GLY A 199 -1.98 -33.09 -7.42
N PRO A 200 -1.25 -33.43 -8.50
CA PRO A 200 -0.76 -32.45 -9.48
C PRO A 200 -1.89 -31.92 -10.38
N ILE A 201 -1.99 -30.60 -10.48
CA ILE A 201 -2.80 -29.90 -11.48
C ILE A 201 -1.87 -29.45 -12.61
N ASP A 202 -2.20 -29.84 -13.84
CA ASP A 202 -1.48 -29.42 -15.06
C ASP A 202 -1.95 -28.02 -15.49
N PHE A 203 -0.98 -27.12 -15.63
CA PHE A 203 -1.16 -25.73 -16.07
C PHE A 203 -0.63 -25.49 -17.48
N THR A 204 -0.44 -26.55 -18.27
CA THR A 204 -0.29 -26.44 -19.72
C THR A 204 -1.44 -25.62 -20.31
N GLY A 205 -1.09 -24.57 -21.06
CA GLY A 205 -2.04 -23.64 -21.65
C GLY A 205 -1.44 -22.26 -21.91
N LYS A 206 -2.21 -21.20 -21.67
CA LYS A 206 -1.82 -19.81 -21.88
C LYS A 206 -1.56 -19.09 -20.56
N GLY A 207 -0.92 -17.93 -20.64
CA GLY A 207 -0.76 -17.07 -19.48
C GLY A 207 -0.28 -15.67 -19.82
N MET A 208 -0.26 -14.83 -18.80
CA MET A 208 0.09 -13.42 -18.88
C MET A 208 1.01 -13.08 -17.69
N PHE A 209 2.04 -12.26 -17.88
CA PHE A 209 2.93 -11.83 -16.81
C PHE A 209 2.94 -10.30 -16.72
N VAL A 210 3.07 -9.78 -15.49
CA VAL A 210 3.31 -8.37 -15.22
C VAL A 210 4.36 -8.26 -14.12
N HIS A 211 5.29 -7.35 -14.33
CA HIS A 211 6.15 -6.83 -13.29
C HIS A 211 5.75 -5.39 -13.01
N ALA A 212 5.28 -5.14 -11.78
CA ALA A 212 4.77 -3.85 -11.35
C ALA A 212 5.63 -3.30 -10.21
N LEU A 213 5.89 -1.99 -10.25
CA LEU A 213 6.55 -1.26 -9.17
C LEU A 213 5.67 -0.09 -8.76
N GLN A 214 5.28 -0.08 -7.49
CA GLN A 214 4.61 1.02 -6.83
C GLN A 214 5.55 1.64 -5.78
N GLY A 215 6.34 2.62 -6.20
CA GLY A 215 7.33 3.33 -5.38
C GLY A 215 6.72 4.36 -4.42
N MET A 216 5.57 4.06 -3.82
CA MET A 216 4.88 4.87 -2.81
C MET A 216 3.83 4.02 -2.07
N LYS A 217 3.10 4.60 -1.11
CA LYS A 217 2.00 3.89 -0.42
C LYS A 217 0.88 3.51 -1.41
N PRO A 218 0.36 2.27 -1.42
CA PRO A 218 -0.63 1.84 -2.40
C PRO A 218 -1.89 2.73 -2.49
N HIS A 219 -2.47 3.06 -1.33
CA HIS A 219 -3.67 3.91 -1.20
C HIS A 219 -3.45 5.38 -1.58
N HIS A 220 -2.21 5.83 -1.81
CA HIS A 220 -1.93 7.17 -2.32
C HIS A 220 -1.79 7.20 -3.85
N ALA A 221 -1.42 6.09 -4.48
CA ALA A 221 -1.14 6.10 -5.92
C ALA A 221 -2.40 5.91 -6.77
N ALA A 222 -3.32 5.04 -6.33
CA ALA A 222 -4.56 4.76 -7.03
C ALA A 222 -5.72 4.50 -6.07
N GLY A 223 -6.86 5.11 -6.36
CA GLY A 223 -8.13 4.91 -5.66
C GLY A 223 -9.03 3.89 -6.35
N ARG A 224 -8.89 3.69 -7.67
CA ARG A 224 -9.63 2.68 -8.44
C ARG A 224 -8.82 2.07 -9.56
N TRP A 225 -9.16 0.83 -9.95
CA TRP A 225 -8.61 0.16 -11.13
C TRP A 225 -9.70 -0.59 -11.92
N ASN A 226 -9.41 -0.91 -13.18
CA ASN A 226 -10.11 -1.88 -14.02
C ASN A 226 -9.03 -2.74 -14.71
N PHE A 227 -9.26 -4.05 -14.87
CA PHE A 227 -8.28 -4.96 -15.44
C PHE A 227 -8.94 -6.06 -16.29
N VAL A 228 -8.36 -6.35 -17.46
CA VAL A 228 -8.74 -7.43 -18.37
C VAL A 228 -7.52 -8.18 -18.88
N ASP A 229 -7.66 -9.50 -18.96
CA ASP A 229 -6.78 -10.43 -19.66
C ASP A 229 -7.65 -11.42 -20.45
N PHE A 230 -7.66 -11.30 -21.77
CA PHE A 230 -8.47 -12.09 -22.72
C PHE A 230 -7.55 -12.91 -23.63
N HIS A 231 -7.76 -14.23 -23.73
CA HIS A 231 -6.90 -15.14 -24.51
C HIS A 231 -7.65 -15.91 -25.60
N GLY A 232 -8.03 -15.22 -26.67
CA GLY A 232 -8.59 -15.84 -27.88
C GLY A 232 -7.63 -16.81 -28.58
N GLU A 233 -8.14 -17.51 -29.60
CA GLU A 233 -7.36 -18.50 -30.37
C GLU A 233 -6.11 -17.83 -30.97
N LYS A 234 -6.28 -16.75 -31.72
CA LYS A 234 -5.21 -16.00 -32.38
C LYS A 234 -4.78 -14.76 -31.60
N PHE A 235 -5.72 -14.04 -30.99
CA PHE A 235 -5.45 -12.76 -30.35
C PHE A 235 -5.53 -12.81 -28.83
N THR A 236 -4.69 -12.01 -28.19
CA THR A 236 -4.78 -11.73 -26.75
C THR A 236 -4.96 -10.22 -26.56
N ALA A 237 -5.90 -9.84 -25.71
CA ALA A 237 -6.23 -8.44 -25.43
C ALA A 237 -6.11 -8.16 -23.94
N VAL A 238 -5.24 -7.22 -23.57
CA VAL A 238 -4.95 -6.86 -22.18
C VAL A 238 -5.20 -5.37 -21.97
N MET A 239 -5.72 -4.99 -20.81
CA MET A 239 -5.81 -3.59 -20.41
C MET A 239 -5.81 -3.49 -18.89
N MET A 240 -5.06 -2.51 -18.39
CA MET A 240 -5.02 -2.09 -17.01
C MET A 240 -5.27 -0.58 -16.98
N GLU A 241 -6.35 -0.19 -16.32
CA GLU A 241 -6.73 1.21 -16.13
C GLU A 241 -6.75 1.51 -14.63
N TYR A 242 -6.33 2.70 -14.21
CA TYR A 242 -6.49 3.16 -12.85
C TYR A 242 -6.85 4.63 -12.74
N THR A 243 -7.57 4.97 -11.68
CA THR A 243 -7.90 6.34 -11.28
C THR A 243 -7.13 6.66 -10.01
N THR A 244 -6.39 7.76 -10.00
CA THR A 244 -5.72 8.25 -8.79
C THR A 244 -6.73 8.68 -7.72
N PRO A 245 -6.33 8.84 -6.44
CA PRO A 245 -7.11 9.60 -5.47
C PRO A 245 -7.35 11.05 -5.91
N ALA A 246 -8.25 11.78 -5.23
CA ALA A 246 -8.50 13.19 -5.55
C ALA A 246 -7.27 14.08 -5.29
N SER A 247 -6.29 13.61 -4.50
CA SER A 247 -4.95 14.20 -4.35
C SER A 247 -4.32 14.62 -5.68
N TYR A 248 -4.49 13.80 -6.71
CA TYR A 248 -3.91 13.99 -8.05
C TYR A 248 -5.00 14.28 -9.09
N GLY A 249 -6.14 14.84 -8.67
CA GLY A 249 -7.22 15.25 -9.58
C GLY A 249 -8.07 14.12 -10.15
N SER A 250 -8.05 12.92 -9.53
CA SER A 250 -8.73 11.72 -10.05
C SER A 250 -8.33 11.38 -11.50
N THR A 251 -7.06 11.57 -11.83
CA THR A 251 -6.50 11.30 -13.15
C THR A 251 -6.63 9.82 -13.49
N ILE A 252 -7.12 9.55 -14.70
CA ILE A 252 -7.16 8.21 -15.28
C ILE A 252 -5.85 7.93 -16.00
N VAL A 253 -5.25 6.79 -15.73
CA VAL A 253 -4.07 6.25 -16.41
C VAL A 253 -4.45 4.89 -16.98
N ASN A 254 -4.27 4.69 -18.28
CA ASN A 254 -4.62 3.47 -18.98
C ASN A 254 -3.36 2.90 -19.65
N VAL A 255 -3.20 1.58 -19.67
CA VAL A 255 -2.22 0.84 -20.47
C VAL A 255 -2.94 -0.37 -21.05
N GLY A 256 -2.89 -0.56 -22.37
CA GLY A 256 -3.50 -1.72 -23.00
C GLY A 256 -2.82 -2.14 -24.29
N ALA A 257 -2.97 -3.40 -24.66
CA ALA A 257 -2.42 -3.98 -25.88
C ALA A 257 -3.34 -5.05 -26.48
N ILE A 258 -3.16 -5.25 -27.79
CA ILE A 258 -3.67 -6.37 -28.56
C ILE A 258 -2.46 -7.01 -29.23
N VAL A 259 -2.30 -8.32 -29.06
CA VAL A 259 -1.18 -9.09 -29.58
C VAL A 259 -1.64 -10.36 -30.27
N THR A 260 -0.79 -10.91 -31.12
CA THR A 260 -0.86 -12.27 -31.66
C THR A 260 0.52 -12.92 -31.48
N ASP A 261 0.64 -14.21 -31.69
CA ASP A 261 1.94 -14.88 -31.60
C ASP A 261 2.95 -14.25 -32.59
N GLY A 262 4.10 -13.83 -32.06
CA GLY A 262 5.16 -13.10 -32.75
C GLY A 262 5.01 -11.58 -32.85
N GLU A 263 3.84 -10.98 -32.56
CA GLU A 263 3.57 -9.57 -32.89
C GLU A 263 2.70 -8.82 -31.86
N ILE A 264 3.13 -7.60 -31.50
CA ILE A 264 2.27 -6.58 -30.91
C ILE A 264 1.55 -5.83 -32.04
N ILE A 265 0.25 -6.10 -32.21
CA ILE A 265 -0.60 -5.45 -33.20
C ILE A 265 -0.79 -3.98 -32.82
N MET A 266 -1.01 -3.71 -31.53
CA MET A 266 -1.14 -2.37 -30.97
C MET A 266 -0.85 -2.43 -29.46
N ALA A 267 -0.12 -1.46 -28.93
CA ALA A 267 -0.06 -1.17 -27.50
C ALA A 267 -0.01 0.35 -27.30
N ASN A 268 -0.76 0.89 -26.34
CA ASN A 268 -0.79 2.32 -26.02
C ASN A 268 -1.52 2.59 -24.69
N THR A 269 -1.88 3.86 -24.46
CA THR A 269 -2.62 4.36 -23.29
C THR A 269 -3.96 5.00 -23.68
N SER A 270 -4.48 4.69 -24.85
CA SER A 270 -5.72 5.25 -25.44
C SER A 270 -6.92 4.30 -25.31
N GLY A 271 -6.77 3.26 -24.46
CA GLY A 271 -7.87 2.37 -24.09
C GLY A 271 -8.82 3.02 -23.10
N LYS A 272 -9.96 2.37 -22.88
CA LYS A 272 -10.99 2.78 -21.92
C LYS A 272 -11.73 1.57 -21.36
N ALA A 273 -11.89 1.52 -20.03
CA ALA A 273 -12.78 0.58 -19.37
C ALA A 273 -14.08 1.27 -18.89
N THR A 274 -15.22 0.59 -19.04
CA THR A 274 -16.54 1.09 -18.62
C THR A 274 -17.31 0.00 -17.88
N HIS A 275 -17.83 0.32 -16.70
CA HIS A 275 -18.88 -0.48 -16.06
C HIS A 275 -20.22 -0.03 -16.67
N VAL A 276 -20.75 -0.81 -17.61
CA VAL A 276 -21.98 -0.50 -18.35
C VAL A 276 -23.20 -0.62 -17.43
N THR A 277 -23.21 -1.65 -16.58
CA THR A 277 -24.21 -1.83 -15.51
C THR A 277 -23.53 -2.30 -14.23
N THR A 278 -24.19 -2.06 -13.10
CA THR A 278 -23.70 -2.47 -11.76
C THR A 278 -24.82 -3.09 -10.95
N LYS A 279 -24.48 -4.06 -10.10
CA LYS A 279 -25.34 -4.68 -9.08
C LYS A 279 -24.88 -4.26 -7.68
N SER A 280 -25.75 -4.34 -6.68
CA SER A 280 -25.36 -4.10 -5.28
C SER A 280 -24.69 -5.35 -4.69
N ASP A 281 -23.61 -5.17 -3.94
CA ASP A 281 -23.09 -6.23 -3.08
C ASP A 281 -23.94 -6.33 -1.80
N SER A 282 -24.07 -7.53 -1.21
CA SER A 282 -24.85 -7.74 0.02
C SER A 282 -24.12 -7.27 1.28
N ASP A 283 -22.78 -7.25 1.24
CA ASP A 283 -21.95 -7.10 2.43
C ASP A 283 -21.25 -5.73 2.52
N ASN A 284 -21.47 -4.85 1.54
CA ASN A 284 -20.92 -3.49 1.48
C ASN A 284 -21.67 -2.62 0.44
N ASP A 285 -21.42 -1.31 0.46
CA ASP A 285 -22.09 -0.32 -0.41
C ASP A 285 -21.42 -0.14 -1.80
N TRP A 286 -20.58 -1.07 -2.26
CA TRP A 286 -19.92 -0.92 -3.56
C TRP A 286 -20.85 -1.29 -4.73
N PRO A 287 -20.87 -0.49 -5.81
CA PRO A 287 -21.53 -0.86 -7.05
C PRO A 287 -20.65 -1.88 -7.78
N GLU A 288 -20.90 -3.16 -7.48
CA GLU A 288 -20.26 -4.29 -8.12
C GLU A 288 -20.55 -4.28 -9.64
N PRO A 289 -19.55 -4.41 -10.54
CA PRO A 289 -19.81 -4.43 -11.98
C PRO A 289 -20.61 -5.67 -12.39
N ALA A 290 -21.67 -5.47 -13.18
CA ALA A 290 -22.51 -6.54 -13.71
C ALA A 290 -22.37 -6.70 -15.24
N THR A 291 -22.07 -5.62 -15.95
CA THR A 291 -21.73 -5.62 -17.38
C THR A 291 -20.57 -4.66 -17.60
N VAL A 292 -19.58 -5.07 -18.38
CA VAL A 292 -18.38 -4.27 -18.67
C VAL A 292 -18.14 -4.16 -20.17
N LYS A 293 -17.49 -3.05 -20.54
CA LYS A 293 -17.00 -2.77 -21.88
C LYS A 293 -15.56 -2.28 -21.81
N TYR A 294 -14.69 -2.88 -22.59
CA TYR A 294 -13.30 -2.46 -22.79
C TYR A 294 -13.11 -2.09 -24.25
N GLU A 295 -12.56 -0.91 -24.48
CA GLU A 295 -12.41 -0.30 -25.81
C GLU A 295 -10.92 0.00 -26.03
N TRP A 296 -10.31 -0.59 -27.06
CA TRP A 296 -8.94 -0.28 -27.48
C TRP A 296 -8.98 0.51 -28.79
N THR A 297 -8.23 1.59 -28.88
CA THR A 297 -8.12 2.40 -30.10
C THR A 297 -6.67 2.84 -30.33
N GLY A 298 -6.25 2.93 -31.59
CA GLY A 298 -4.89 3.37 -31.93
C GLY A 298 -4.51 2.98 -33.36
N LYS A 299 -3.21 2.72 -33.56
CA LYS A 299 -2.65 2.32 -34.85
C LYS A 299 -1.65 1.17 -34.69
N ASN A 300 -1.53 0.34 -35.72
CA ASN A 300 -0.50 -0.70 -35.79
C ASN A 300 0.85 -0.14 -36.29
N LYS A 301 1.87 -1.01 -36.37
CA LYS A 301 3.22 -0.65 -36.90
C LYS A 301 3.20 -0.09 -38.33
N GLU A 302 2.18 -0.43 -39.14
CA GLU A 302 1.98 0.08 -40.50
C GLU A 302 1.19 1.40 -40.56
N GLY A 303 0.71 1.92 -39.42
CA GLY A 303 -0.10 3.14 -39.34
C GLY A 303 -1.60 2.95 -39.66
N LYS A 304 -2.08 1.72 -39.89
CA LYS A 304 -3.51 1.39 -40.04
C LYS A 304 -4.20 1.56 -38.70
N GLU A 305 -5.43 2.09 -38.69
CA GLU A 305 -6.23 2.16 -37.47
C GLU A 305 -6.50 0.77 -36.91
N VAL A 306 -6.41 0.62 -35.59
CA VAL A 306 -6.85 -0.58 -34.88
C VAL A 306 -7.91 -0.16 -33.87
N LYS A 307 -9.06 -0.85 -33.93
CA LYS A 307 -10.18 -0.68 -33.01
C LYS A 307 -10.58 -2.05 -32.50
N ALA A 308 -10.71 -2.21 -31.19
CA ALA A 308 -11.30 -3.41 -30.62
C ALA A 308 -12.25 -3.11 -29.47
N VAL A 309 -13.26 -3.96 -29.33
CA VAL A 309 -14.25 -3.90 -28.27
C VAL A 309 -14.42 -5.30 -27.69
N LEU A 310 -14.38 -5.39 -26.36
CA LEU A 310 -14.76 -6.56 -25.59
C LEU A 310 -15.87 -6.13 -24.63
N GLU A 311 -17.07 -6.65 -24.82
CA GLU A 311 -18.26 -6.26 -24.06
C GLU A 311 -19.06 -7.50 -23.65
N GLY A 312 -19.48 -7.55 -22.39
CA GLY A 312 -20.24 -8.69 -21.87
C GLY A 312 -20.65 -8.54 -20.41
N PRO A 313 -21.61 -9.36 -19.93
CA PRO A 313 -21.90 -9.51 -18.53
C PRO A 313 -20.76 -10.23 -17.79
N LEU A 314 -20.61 -9.99 -16.49
CA LEU A 314 -19.58 -10.61 -15.67
C LEU A 314 -20.03 -11.88 -14.92
N GLU A 315 -21.27 -12.33 -15.14
CA GLU A 315 -21.87 -13.49 -14.45
C GLU A 315 -21.77 -13.37 -12.91
N ASP A 316 -21.57 -14.50 -12.24
CA ASP A 316 -21.24 -14.57 -10.82
C ASP A 316 -19.73 -14.43 -10.62
N ARG A 317 -19.37 -13.75 -9.53
CA ARG A 317 -17.97 -13.55 -9.14
C ARG A 317 -17.34 -14.87 -8.68
N LEU A 318 -16.11 -15.13 -9.13
CA LEU A 318 -15.28 -16.18 -8.59
C LEU A 318 -14.94 -15.91 -7.12
N ASP A 319 -14.59 -14.65 -6.80
CA ASP A 319 -14.21 -14.26 -5.44
C ASP A 319 -14.44 -12.75 -5.18
N ARG A 320 -14.49 -12.39 -3.90
CA ARG A 320 -14.42 -11.02 -3.43
C ARG A 320 -13.50 -10.89 -2.20
N ILE A 321 -12.32 -10.32 -2.42
CA ILE A 321 -11.31 -10.09 -1.38
C ILE A 321 -11.65 -8.81 -0.60
N ASP A 322 -11.74 -8.88 0.74
CA ASP A 322 -11.69 -7.71 1.64
C ASP A 322 -10.21 -7.49 2.03
N VAL A 323 -9.54 -6.48 1.45
CA VAL A 323 -8.10 -6.24 1.74
C VAL A 323 -7.87 -5.99 3.21
N MET A 324 -8.83 -5.36 3.89
CA MET A 324 -8.73 -5.07 5.30
C MET A 324 -8.94 -6.32 6.15
N ALA A 325 -9.44 -7.44 5.61
CA ALA A 325 -9.33 -8.74 6.25
C ALA A 325 -7.88 -9.28 6.14
N GLU A 326 -7.32 -9.31 4.93
CA GLU A 326 -5.99 -9.86 4.62
C GLU A 326 -4.81 -9.11 5.26
N VAL A 327 -4.95 -7.80 5.47
CA VAL A 327 -3.85 -6.96 5.97
C VAL A 327 -3.46 -7.30 7.43
N PRO A 328 -2.17 -7.50 7.76
CA PRO A 328 -1.71 -7.80 9.12
C PRO A 328 -2.10 -6.74 10.17
N GLY A 329 -2.29 -7.19 11.42
CA GLY A 329 -2.80 -6.38 12.53
C GLY A 329 -2.08 -5.04 12.78
N PHE A 330 -0.76 -4.99 12.56
CA PHE A 330 0.02 -3.76 12.75
C PHE A 330 -0.24 -2.69 11.67
N VAL A 331 -0.62 -3.10 10.45
CA VAL A 331 -0.97 -2.16 9.37
C VAL A 331 -2.42 -1.68 9.52
N LYS A 332 -3.32 -2.55 10.01
CA LYS A 332 -4.72 -2.19 10.35
C LYS A 332 -4.78 -0.96 11.26
N THR A 333 -3.91 -0.82 12.26
CA THR A 333 -3.91 0.36 13.17
C THR A 333 -3.35 1.64 12.54
N ILE A 334 -2.56 1.54 11.47
CA ILE A 334 -2.06 2.69 10.70
C ILE A 334 -3.14 3.21 9.75
N VAL A 335 -3.88 2.30 9.10
CA VAL A 335 -4.92 2.63 8.11
C VAL A 335 -6.29 2.91 8.74
N ALA A 336 -6.59 2.40 9.94
CA ALA A 336 -7.88 2.66 10.64
C ALA A 336 -8.12 4.14 11.03
N ASN A 337 -7.11 5.00 10.93
CA ASN A 337 -7.25 6.45 11.11
C ASN A 337 -7.50 7.20 9.79
N THR A 338 -7.38 6.53 8.64
CA THR A 338 -7.77 7.04 7.32
C THR A 338 -9.25 6.68 7.11
N ALA A 339 -10.12 7.69 6.99
CA ALA A 339 -11.55 7.49 7.17
C ALA A 339 -12.23 6.67 6.05
N GLY A 340 -13.08 5.72 6.44
CA GLY A 340 -14.39 5.56 5.80
C GLY A 340 -14.62 4.38 4.86
N THR A 341 -13.60 3.69 4.33
CA THR A 341 -13.84 2.56 3.41
C THR A 341 -13.00 1.32 3.65
N LYS A 342 -13.66 0.18 3.48
CA LYS A 342 -13.03 -1.09 3.14
C LYS A 342 -12.82 -1.14 1.62
N PRO A 343 -11.57 -1.17 1.11
CA PRO A 343 -11.31 -1.58 -0.26
C PRO A 343 -11.67 -3.06 -0.45
N TYR A 344 -12.12 -3.42 -1.66
CA TYR A 344 -12.34 -4.81 -2.07
C TYR A 344 -11.65 -5.08 -3.42
N ILE A 345 -11.58 -6.35 -3.83
CA ILE A 345 -11.42 -6.76 -5.23
C ILE A 345 -12.62 -7.62 -5.60
N TYR A 346 -13.16 -7.45 -6.81
CA TYR A 346 -14.09 -8.39 -7.42
C TYR A 346 -13.40 -9.17 -8.54
N GLN A 347 -13.52 -10.49 -8.51
CA GLN A 347 -12.89 -11.41 -9.45
C GLN A 347 -13.96 -12.23 -10.19
N TYR A 348 -13.80 -12.43 -11.50
CA TYR A 348 -14.80 -13.06 -12.36
C TYR A 348 -14.11 -13.95 -13.39
N SER A 349 -14.78 -14.97 -13.89
CA SER A 349 -14.43 -15.62 -15.16
C SER A 349 -15.70 -16.13 -15.83
N PRO A 350 -16.40 -15.26 -16.60
CA PRO A 350 -17.60 -15.64 -17.34
C PRO A 350 -17.35 -16.87 -18.22
N SER A 351 -18.32 -17.78 -18.24
CA SER A 351 -18.23 -19.07 -18.94
C SER A 351 -19.50 -19.44 -19.70
N ALA A 352 -20.68 -18.98 -19.26
CA ALA A 352 -21.95 -19.23 -19.94
C ALA A 352 -22.25 -18.21 -21.06
N SER A 353 -21.67 -17.01 -20.94
CA SER A 353 -21.88 -15.85 -21.80
C SER A 353 -20.53 -15.31 -22.30
N THR A 354 -19.77 -16.21 -22.93
CA THR A 354 -18.40 -15.99 -23.43
C THR A 354 -18.26 -14.63 -24.14
N PRO A 355 -17.61 -13.63 -23.51
CA PRO A 355 -17.46 -12.31 -24.12
C PRO A 355 -16.59 -12.43 -25.36
N SER A 356 -16.98 -11.78 -26.45
CA SER A 356 -16.24 -11.82 -27.71
C SER A 356 -15.45 -10.53 -27.94
N LEU A 357 -14.17 -10.69 -28.29
CA LEU A 357 -13.32 -9.60 -28.77
C LEU A 357 -13.65 -9.36 -30.23
N LYS A 358 -14.20 -8.18 -30.52
CA LYS A 358 -14.41 -7.68 -31.88
C LYS A 358 -13.20 -6.82 -32.23
N LEU A 359 -12.46 -7.18 -33.26
CA LEU A 359 -11.22 -6.53 -33.69
C LEU A 359 -11.31 -6.11 -35.16
N LYS A 360 -11.07 -4.83 -35.43
CA LYS A 360 -10.96 -4.27 -36.79
C LYS A 360 -9.62 -3.58 -37.00
N ILE A 361 -8.96 -3.89 -38.12
CA ILE A 361 -7.67 -3.33 -38.53
C ILE A 361 -7.81 -2.68 -39.92
N GLY A 362 -7.79 -1.36 -39.98
CA GLY A 362 -8.05 -0.58 -41.18
C GLY A 362 -9.40 -0.92 -41.81
N ASP A 363 -9.40 -1.15 -43.12
CA ASP A 363 -10.60 -1.51 -43.90
C ASP A 363 -10.86 -3.03 -43.97
N ALA A 364 -10.09 -3.84 -43.23
CA ALA A 364 -10.33 -5.29 -43.15
C ALA A 364 -11.68 -5.61 -42.48
N GLU A 365 -12.18 -6.82 -42.72
CA GLU A 365 -13.36 -7.35 -42.03
C GLU A 365 -13.12 -7.42 -40.51
N GLU A 366 -14.20 -7.25 -39.74
CA GLU A 366 -14.15 -7.38 -38.29
C GLU A 366 -13.97 -8.85 -37.91
N VAL A 367 -12.86 -9.16 -37.24
CA VAL A 367 -12.63 -10.49 -36.67
C VAL A 367 -13.31 -10.54 -35.31
N VAL A 368 -14.05 -11.61 -35.05
CA VAL A 368 -14.72 -11.86 -33.77
C VAL A 368 -14.11 -13.12 -33.17
N GLU A 369 -13.40 -13.00 -32.06
CA GLU A 369 -12.93 -14.14 -31.28
C GLU A 369 -13.72 -14.27 -29.98
N SER A 370 -14.16 -15.48 -29.66
CA SER A 370 -14.67 -15.83 -28.34
C SER A 370 -13.61 -16.60 -27.55
N VAL A 371 -13.72 -16.60 -26.23
CA VAL A 371 -12.82 -17.28 -25.30
C VAL A 371 -13.56 -18.40 -24.57
N GLU A 372 -12.90 -19.55 -24.36
CA GLU A 372 -13.41 -20.61 -23.48
C GLU A 372 -13.22 -20.28 -21.99
N VAL A 373 -12.08 -19.69 -21.59
CA VAL A 373 -11.84 -19.23 -20.20
C VAL A 373 -10.88 -18.03 -20.14
N SER A 374 -11.28 -16.92 -19.48
CA SER A 374 -10.50 -16.19 -18.45
C SER A 374 -11.01 -14.77 -18.19
N TRP A 375 -11.18 -14.39 -16.92
CA TRP A 375 -11.12 -12.99 -16.44
C TRP A 375 -10.46 -12.92 -15.04
N ASN A 376 -10.09 -11.68 -14.63
CA ASN A 376 -9.37 -11.23 -13.42
C ASN A 376 -8.96 -12.27 -12.32
N PRO A 377 -7.76 -12.87 -12.43
CA PRO A 377 -7.24 -13.76 -11.36
C PRO A 377 -6.54 -13.13 -10.14
N TRP A 378 -6.12 -11.85 -10.09
CA TRP A 378 -4.91 -11.45 -9.32
C TRP A 378 -4.94 -10.76 -7.94
N GLY A 379 -3.78 -10.89 -7.26
CA GLY A 379 -3.36 -10.23 -6.01
C GLY A 379 -2.84 -8.80 -6.18
N TYR A 380 -3.77 -7.91 -6.53
CA TYR A 380 -3.66 -6.44 -6.69
C TYR A 380 -2.92 -5.90 -7.93
N PRO A 381 -3.47 -4.85 -8.60
CA PRO A 381 -4.75 -4.15 -8.32
C PRO A 381 -5.87 -4.43 -9.34
N GLY A 382 -6.95 -5.07 -8.88
CA GLY A 382 -8.28 -4.92 -9.48
C GLY A 382 -9.01 -3.71 -8.90
N VAL A 383 -10.34 -3.62 -9.12
CA VAL A 383 -11.25 -2.54 -8.66
C VAL A 383 -11.22 -2.35 -7.14
N MET A 384 -10.13 -1.76 -6.62
CA MET A 384 -10.22 -0.92 -5.45
C MET A 384 -11.26 0.16 -5.78
N VAL A 385 -12.05 0.58 -4.80
CA VAL A 385 -12.60 1.92 -4.83
C VAL A 385 -12.33 2.47 -3.45
N ILE A 386 -11.80 3.68 -3.38
CA ILE A 386 -11.74 4.45 -2.14
C ILE A 386 -12.86 5.47 -2.24
N LYS A 387 -13.83 5.40 -1.32
CA LYS A 387 -14.84 6.45 -1.20
C LYS A 387 -14.16 7.50 -0.35
N GLU A 388 -13.26 8.23 -1.01
CA GLU A 388 -12.91 9.56 -0.54
C GLU A 388 -14.25 10.27 -0.42
N SER A 389 -14.71 10.48 0.81
CA SER A 389 -16.05 11.00 1.02
C SER A 389 -16.10 12.34 0.32
N GLU A 390 -16.99 12.47 -0.65
CA GLU A 390 -17.45 13.77 -1.10
C GLU A 390 -17.96 14.51 0.14
N LEU A 391 -17.07 15.32 0.72
CA LEU A 391 -17.47 16.53 1.41
C LEU A 391 -17.98 17.47 0.32
N GLY A 392 -19.15 17.09 -0.22
CA GLY A 392 -19.91 17.87 -1.16
C GLY A 392 -20.08 19.27 -0.59
N GLY A 393 -20.15 20.24 -1.49
CA GLY A 393 -20.18 21.67 -1.13
C GLY A 393 -21.15 21.93 0.02
N TYR A 394 -20.72 22.83 0.92
CA TYR A 394 -21.38 23.16 2.19
C TYR A 394 -22.78 23.77 1.96
N ASN A 395 -23.73 22.94 1.53
CA ASN A 395 -25.13 23.31 1.36
C ASN A 395 -25.70 23.57 2.75
N LYS A 396 -25.78 24.85 3.09
CA LYS A 396 -26.52 25.32 4.28
C LYS A 396 -27.89 24.63 4.29
N PRO A 397 -28.28 23.92 5.36
CA PRO A 397 -29.65 23.46 5.49
C PRO A 397 -30.58 24.70 5.43
N PRO A 398 -31.71 24.62 4.71
CA PRO A 398 -32.62 25.75 4.59
C PRO A 398 -33.18 26.12 5.96
N ALA A 399 -33.31 27.43 6.22
CA ALA A 399 -33.76 27.94 7.50
C ALA A 399 -35.20 27.52 7.79
N SER A 400 -35.39 26.59 8.73
CA SER A 400 -36.72 26.21 9.22
C SER A 400 -37.29 27.31 10.12
N GLY A 401 -38.32 27.99 9.63
CA GLY A 401 -39.09 29.00 10.38
C GLY A 401 -39.83 28.44 11.61
N PRO A 402 -40.40 29.31 12.45
CA PRO A 402 -40.73 29.00 13.83
C PRO A 402 -42.00 28.13 13.99
N ARG A 403 -41.91 27.05 14.76
CA ARG A 403 -43.10 26.38 15.33
C ARG A 403 -43.49 27.01 16.66
N ARG A 404 -44.79 27.24 16.81
CA ARG A 404 -45.41 28.13 17.80
C ARG A 404 -46.48 27.37 18.59
N GLY A 405 -46.47 27.50 19.92
CA GLY A 405 -47.50 26.98 20.83
C GLY A 405 -47.24 25.55 21.36
N LYS A 406 -47.63 25.20 22.60
CA LYS A 406 -48.44 25.91 23.60
C LYS A 406 -48.11 25.46 25.04
N GLY A 407 -48.23 26.40 25.99
CA GLY A 407 -48.36 26.16 27.44
C GLY A 407 -47.07 25.81 28.20
N GLY A 408 -46.81 26.32 29.39
CA GLY A 408 -47.57 27.26 30.23
C GLY A 408 -47.28 27.00 31.72
N PHE A 409 -47.19 28.07 32.53
CA PHE A 409 -46.81 28.09 33.96
C PHE A 409 -45.32 27.71 34.23
N GLY A 410 -44.57 28.40 35.10
CA GLY A 410 -44.84 29.65 35.82
C GLY A 410 -44.17 29.68 37.20
N GLY A 411 -43.23 30.60 37.45
CA GLY A 411 -42.70 30.86 38.80
C GLY A 411 -41.28 31.44 38.81
N ALA A 412 -41.09 32.58 39.47
CA ALA A 412 -39.81 33.26 39.60
C ALA A 412 -39.16 33.03 40.98
N GLY A 413 -37.83 33.13 41.06
CA GLY A 413 -37.08 33.12 42.32
C GLY A 413 -35.65 33.66 42.15
N LYS A 414 -35.36 34.82 42.77
CA LYS A 414 -34.03 35.48 42.79
C LYS A 414 -33.31 35.20 44.12
N SER A 415 -32.05 35.65 44.19
CA SER A 415 -31.15 35.73 45.37
C SER A 415 -30.45 34.41 45.76
N GLY A 416 -29.24 34.41 46.33
CA GLY A 416 -28.30 35.52 46.63
C GLY A 416 -27.67 35.38 48.03
N PHE A 417 -26.33 35.53 48.13
CA PHE A 417 -25.51 35.32 49.35
C PHE A 417 -25.51 33.85 49.89
N GLY A 418 -24.51 33.35 50.63
CA GLY A 418 -23.19 33.86 51.02
C GLY A 418 -22.67 33.13 52.29
N GLY A 419 -21.37 33.08 52.53
CA GLY A 419 -20.82 32.86 53.90
C GLY A 419 -20.22 31.49 54.28
N ALA A 420 -18.91 31.52 54.52
CA ALA A 420 -17.98 30.55 55.12
C ALA A 420 -18.39 29.71 56.37
N GLY A 421 -17.67 28.59 56.60
CA GLY A 421 -17.59 27.89 57.91
C GLY A 421 -16.52 26.78 57.99
N LYS A 422 -15.67 26.80 59.04
CA LYS A 422 -14.69 25.75 59.44
C LYS A 422 -15.45 24.63 60.21
N GLY A 423 -15.01 23.37 60.45
CA GLY A 423 -13.75 22.63 60.22
C GLY A 423 -13.40 21.78 61.48
N THR A 424 -13.05 20.49 61.37
CA THR A 424 -12.50 19.61 62.46
C THR A 424 -11.99 18.28 61.91
N ALA A 425 -11.25 17.47 62.70
CA ALA A 425 -10.55 16.26 62.24
C ALA A 425 -10.52 15.11 63.27
N ILE A 426 -10.57 13.85 62.77
CA ILE A 426 -10.04 12.58 63.37
C ILE A 426 -10.83 12.04 64.62
N PRO A 427 -10.91 10.71 64.94
CA PRO A 427 -10.19 9.52 64.41
C PRO A 427 -11.03 8.29 63.94
N ASN A 428 -10.32 7.35 63.31
CA ASN A 428 -10.51 5.89 63.18
C ASN A 428 -11.86 5.21 63.53
N SER A 429 -12.40 4.47 62.56
CA SER A 429 -13.00 3.15 62.82
C SER A 429 -12.60 2.14 61.73
N SER A 430 -12.45 0.88 62.12
CA SER A 430 -11.91 -0.20 61.29
C SER A 430 -13.01 -1.02 60.61
N GLY A 431 -12.81 -1.35 59.33
CA GLY A 431 -13.32 -2.59 58.76
C GLY A 431 -14.65 -2.51 58.01
N THR A 432 -14.58 -2.35 56.69
CA THR A 432 -15.42 -3.14 55.76
C THR A 432 -14.75 -3.22 54.39
N ARG A 433 -14.58 -4.43 53.84
CA ARG A 433 -14.16 -4.61 52.45
C ARG A 433 -15.36 -4.33 51.55
N GLY A 434 -15.51 -3.07 51.12
CA GLY A 434 -16.57 -2.62 50.23
C GLY A 434 -16.02 -2.27 48.84
N ILE A 435 -16.33 -3.14 47.87
CA ILE A 435 -16.52 -2.89 46.43
C ILE A 435 -15.74 -1.69 45.85
N GLY A 436 -14.77 -1.98 44.98
CA GLY A 436 -13.81 -1.03 44.44
C GLY A 436 -14.41 0.29 43.96
N ALA A 437 -14.16 1.36 44.72
CA ALA A 437 -14.32 2.72 44.26
C ALA A 437 -13.57 2.86 42.94
N ARG A 438 -14.30 3.07 41.83
CA ARG A 438 -13.70 3.44 40.54
C ARG A 438 -12.84 4.67 40.82
N ARG A 439 -11.51 4.51 40.82
CA ARG A 439 -10.62 5.68 40.75
C ARG A 439 -11.02 6.41 39.49
N HIS A 440 -11.70 7.55 39.63
CA HIS A 440 -11.91 8.45 38.52
C HIS A 440 -10.51 8.79 38.00
N ARG A 441 -10.14 8.17 36.88
CA ARG A 441 -8.91 8.53 36.16
C ARG A 441 -9.05 10.01 35.88
N LYS A 442 -8.24 10.82 36.57
CA LYS A 442 -8.18 12.26 36.34
C LYS A 442 -7.61 12.42 34.93
N LEU A 443 -8.50 12.48 33.94
CA LEU A 443 -8.15 12.84 32.58
C LEU A 443 -7.72 14.30 32.63
N VAL A 444 -6.42 14.53 32.83
CA VAL A 444 -5.81 15.85 32.79
C VAL A 444 -5.77 16.30 31.32
N HIS A 445 -6.93 16.70 30.82
CA HIS A 445 -7.06 17.51 29.62
C HIS A 445 -6.27 18.80 29.89
N GLY A 446 -5.13 18.96 29.21
CA GLY A 446 -4.24 20.11 29.38
C GLY A 446 -2.89 19.85 30.05
N ALA A 447 -2.47 18.61 30.30
CA ALA A 447 -1.14 18.31 30.89
C ALA A 447 0.04 18.99 30.15
N ILE A 448 -0.09 19.18 28.84
CA ILE A 448 0.89 19.88 27.99
C ILE A 448 1.10 21.35 28.39
N TYR A 449 0.04 22.04 28.83
CA TYR A 449 0.10 23.43 29.31
C TYR A 449 0.72 23.55 30.72
N GLY A 450 0.84 22.42 31.43
CA GLY A 450 1.63 22.32 32.66
C GLY A 450 3.14 22.53 32.44
N ILE A 451 3.63 22.38 31.20
CA ILE A 451 4.98 22.81 30.82
C ILE A 451 4.94 24.35 30.69
N THR A 452 5.60 25.04 31.61
CA THR A 452 5.49 26.51 31.71
C THR A 452 6.47 27.22 30.75
N LYS A 453 6.19 28.48 30.40
CA LYS A 453 7.13 29.30 29.59
C LYS A 453 8.53 29.40 30.24
N PRO A 454 8.69 29.52 31.57
CA PRO A 454 9.97 29.35 32.27
C PRO A 454 10.70 28.03 32.01
N ASP A 455 10.00 26.89 31.90
CA ASP A 455 10.64 25.58 31.71
C ASP A 455 11.18 25.44 30.28
N ILE A 456 10.42 25.93 29.30
CA ILE A 456 10.86 26.05 27.90
C ILE A 456 12.08 26.98 27.80
N LYS A 457 12.09 28.11 28.53
CA LYS A 457 13.28 28.98 28.63
C LYS A 457 14.47 28.24 29.25
N ARG A 458 14.28 27.48 30.34
CA ARG A 458 15.36 26.68 30.97
C ARG A 458 15.93 25.64 30.00
N LEU A 459 15.08 24.97 29.22
CA LEU A 459 15.50 24.01 28.19
C LEU A 459 16.29 24.69 27.06
N ALA A 460 15.74 25.76 26.46
CA ALA A 460 16.38 26.48 25.37
C ALA A 460 17.72 27.14 25.77
N ARG A 461 17.84 27.60 27.03
CA ARG A 461 19.11 28.14 27.57
C ARG A 461 20.22 27.08 27.66
N ARG A 462 19.89 25.81 27.91
CA ARG A 462 20.86 24.70 27.85
C ARG A 462 21.36 24.45 26.42
N GLY A 463 20.57 24.80 25.40
CA GLY A 463 20.97 24.83 24.00
C GLY A 463 21.55 26.18 23.53
N ALA A 464 22.09 27.00 24.44
CA ALA A 464 22.71 28.31 24.16
C ALA A 464 21.80 29.39 23.50
N VAL A 465 20.49 29.15 23.35
CA VAL A 465 19.55 30.11 22.76
C VAL A 465 19.42 31.34 23.67
N LYS A 466 19.69 32.55 23.13
CA LYS A 466 19.68 33.83 23.89
C LYS A 466 18.33 34.54 23.95
N ARG A 467 17.51 34.49 22.90
CA ARG A 467 16.17 35.13 22.81
C ARG A 467 15.17 34.11 22.24
N ILE A 468 13.90 34.18 22.63
CA ILE A 468 12.84 33.25 22.21
C ILE A 468 11.59 34.07 21.86
N SER A 469 11.02 33.86 20.67
CA SER A 469 9.80 34.54 20.22
C SER A 469 8.57 34.11 21.04
N ALA A 470 7.57 34.99 21.15
CA ALA A 470 6.34 34.74 21.89
C ALA A 470 5.46 33.64 21.28
N MET A 471 5.55 33.42 19.96
CA MET A 471 4.75 32.41 19.24
C MET A 471 5.24 30.97 19.47
N ILE A 472 6.55 30.79 19.69
CA ILE A 472 7.19 29.46 19.65
C ILE A 472 6.91 28.57 20.88
N TYR A 473 6.31 29.13 21.94
CA TYR A 473 6.07 28.37 23.18
C TYR A 473 5.01 27.27 23.04
N ASP A 474 4.06 27.42 22.12
CA ASP A 474 3.00 26.43 21.92
C ASP A 474 3.48 25.35 20.92
N ASP A 475 4.16 25.75 19.84
CA ASP A 475 4.90 24.85 18.94
C ASP A 475 5.92 23.96 19.70
N THR A 476 6.68 24.54 20.64
CA THR A 476 7.67 23.79 21.44
C THR A 476 6.99 22.73 22.30
N ARG A 477 5.81 23.01 22.84
CA ARG A 477 5.04 22.04 23.62
C ARG A 477 4.53 20.91 22.76
N GLU A 478 4.00 21.22 21.58
CA GLU A 478 3.55 20.22 20.62
C GLU A 478 4.70 19.31 20.17
N ALA A 479 5.87 19.88 19.87
CA ALA A 479 7.09 19.12 19.56
C ALA A 479 7.51 18.19 20.72
N MET A 480 7.49 18.67 21.97
CA MET A 480 7.79 17.85 23.15
C MET A 480 6.77 16.70 23.33
N LYS A 481 5.48 16.95 23.08
CA LYS A 481 4.43 15.92 23.12
C LYS A 481 4.62 14.88 22.01
N ALA A 482 4.88 15.31 20.78
CA ALA A 482 5.12 14.42 19.64
C ALA A 482 6.35 13.51 19.88
N HIS A 483 7.44 14.06 20.41
CA HIS A 483 8.64 13.30 20.76
C HIS A 483 8.38 12.27 21.87
N LEU A 484 7.64 12.64 22.92
CA LEU A 484 7.23 11.69 23.97
C LEU A 484 6.31 10.58 23.43
N GLN A 485 5.39 10.91 22.53
CA GLN A 485 4.52 9.92 21.87
C GLN A 485 5.33 8.93 21.03
N LEU A 486 6.43 9.35 20.41
CA LEU A 486 7.32 8.47 19.64
C LEU A 486 8.08 7.51 20.56
N ILE A 487 8.66 8.00 21.66
CA ILE A 487 9.33 7.15 22.67
C ILE A 487 8.34 6.12 23.25
N LEU A 488 7.11 6.53 23.56
CA LEU A 488 6.10 5.62 24.10
C LEU A 488 5.64 4.55 23.10
N LYS A 489 5.58 4.84 21.80
CA LYS A 489 5.31 3.84 20.76
C LYS A 489 6.39 2.75 20.74
N ASP A 490 7.66 3.15 20.75
CA ASP A 490 8.78 2.20 20.78
C ASP A 490 8.73 1.32 22.04
N CYS A 491 8.50 1.90 23.22
CA CYS A 491 8.33 1.15 24.47
C CYS A 491 7.17 0.14 24.42
N ILE A 492 6.05 0.48 23.76
CA ILE A 492 4.91 -0.43 23.60
C ILE A 492 5.30 -1.62 22.70
N ILE A 493 6.02 -1.39 21.60
CA ILE A 493 6.48 -2.47 20.71
C ILE A 493 7.37 -3.48 21.44
N PHE A 494 8.29 -3.01 22.31
CA PHE A 494 9.12 -3.91 23.12
C PHE A 494 8.32 -4.68 24.18
N LEU A 495 7.29 -4.05 24.77
CA LEU A 495 6.38 -4.72 25.69
C LEU A 495 5.54 -5.80 25.00
N GLU A 496 5.02 -5.52 23.81
CA GLU A 496 4.24 -6.46 23.02
C GLU A 496 5.09 -7.65 22.55
N HIS A 497 6.30 -7.41 22.05
CA HIS A 497 7.24 -8.49 21.69
C HIS A 497 7.60 -9.38 22.87
N ALA A 498 7.79 -8.80 24.07
CA ALA A 498 8.08 -9.55 25.29
C ALA A 498 6.83 -10.05 26.04
N ASN A 499 5.61 -9.81 25.51
CA ASN A 499 4.31 -10.08 26.16
C ASN A 499 4.22 -9.57 27.62
N ARG A 500 4.82 -8.41 27.91
CA ARG A 500 4.86 -7.77 29.24
C ARG A 500 3.89 -6.59 29.30
N LYS A 501 3.31 -6.35 30.49
CA LYS A 501 2.40 -5.21 30.74
C LYS A 501 3.05 -4.02 31.46
N THR A 502 4.36 -4.09 31.73
CA THR A 502 5.10 -3.12 32.57
C THR A 502 6.49 -2.87 31.99
N VAL A 503 6.81 -1.61 31.67
CA VAL A 503 8.16 -1.18 31.26
C VAL A 503 9.09 -1.22 32.47
N THR A 504 10.30 -1.75 32.31
CA THR A 504 11.32 -1.83 33.37
C THR A 504 12.55 -1.00 33.03
N VAL A 505 13.40 -0.71 34.03
CA VAL A 505 14.64 0.07 33.81
C VAL A 505 15.69 -0.73 33.01
N GLY A 506 15.61 -2.07 32.99
CA GLY A 506 16.40 -2.91 32.09
C GLY A 506 16.08 -2.65 30.61
N ASP A 507 14.90 -2.12 30.32
CA ASP A 507 14.50 -1.63 29.01
C ASP A 507 15.04 -0.19 28.75
N VAL A 508 16.22 0.20 29.28
CA VAL A 508 16.76 1.59 29.15
C VAL A 508 18.32 1.72 29.01
N GLN A 509 19.17 0.68 29.09
CA GLN A 509 20.66 0.82 29.04
C GLN A 509 21.47 -0.32 28.33
N TYR A 510 22.79 -0.15 28.08
CA TYR A 510 23.65 -0.87 27.07
C TYR A 510 25.19 -0.63 27.36
N PRO A 511 26.22 -1.21 26.67
CA PRO A 511 26.72 -2.62 26.50
C PRO A 511 28.26 -2.84 26.77
N ILE A 512 28.81 -4.09 26.70
CA ILE A 512 30.14 -4.58 26.11
C ILE A 512 30.64 -5.96 26.67
N PRO A 513 31.39 -6.82 25.92
CA PRO A 513 31.59 -8.28 26.16
C PRO A 513 33.07 -8.67 26.52
N PRO A 514 33.64 -9.93 26.40
CA PRO A 514 33.11 -11.25 25.97
C PRO A 514 33.56 -12.53 26.75
N ILE A 515 32.69 -13.54 26.98
CA ILE A 515 33.01 -14.96 27.33
C ILE A 515 31.92 -15.88 26.71
N PRO A 516 32.22 -17.12 26.22
CA PRO A 516 31.28 -17.91 25.41
C PRO A 516 30.39 -18.91 26.19
N SER A 517 29.44 -19.53 25.46
CA SER A 517 28.53 -20.63 25.85
C SER A 517 27.21 -20.22 26.55
N PRO A 518 26.17 -21.09 26.63
CA PRO A 518 25.08 -20.94 25.66
C PRO A 518 23.69 -20.95 26.30
N GLN A 519 23.05 -19.79 26.37
CA GLN A 519 21.60 -19.68 26.59
C GLN A 519 21.06 -18.34 26.06
N LEU A 520 19.85 -18.40 25.51
CA LEU A 520 18.98 -17.26 25.23
C LEU A 520 18.84 -16.35 26.49
N THR A 521 18.68 -15.03 26.41
CA THR A 521 18.04 -14.22 25.34
C THR A 521 18.56 -12.78 25.28
N LEU A 522 18.27 -12.13 24.14
CA LEU A 522 18.44 -10.72 23.76
C LEU A 522 18.56 -9.65 24.87
N LEU A 523 19.51 -8.74 24.67
CA LEU A 523 19.84 -7.62 25.55
C LEU A 523 19.81 -6.30 24.77
N GLN A 524 18.69 -5.56 24.78
CA GLN A 524 18.51 -4.41 23.89
C GLN A 524 17.58 -3.27 24.38
N VAL A 525 18.12 -2.23 25.05
CA VAL A 525 17.63 -0.83 24.86
C VAL A 525 18.74 0.22 25.00
N LEU A 526 19.47 0.47 23.90
CA LEU A 526 19.83 1.85 23.54
C LEU A 526 19.03 2.33 22.31
N PHE A 527 18.19 1.47 21.73
CA PHE A 527 17.65 1.69 20.39
C PHE A 527 16.71 2.88 20.30
N ALA A 528 15.69 2.98 21.17
CA ALA A 528 14.72 4.08 21.13
C ALA A 528 15.37 5.48 21.23
N LEU A 529 16.29 5.69 22.19
CA LEU A 529 16.94 7.00 22.36
C LEU A 529 18.09 7.27 21.38
N LYS A 530 18.80 6.23 20.90
CA LYS A 530 19.92 6.41 19.95
C LYS A 530 19.45 6.47 18.49
N ARG A 531 18.33 5.81 18.14
CA ARG A 531 17.75 5.81 16.78
C ARG A 531 17.06 7.13 16.42
N ILE A 532 16.57 7.89 17.39
CA ILE A 532 16.09 9.27 17.15
C ILE A 532 17.27 10.22 16.83
N GLY A 533 18.52 9.79 17.03
CA GLY A 533 19.75 10.46 16.59
C GLY A 533 20.12 11.72 17.36
N ARG A 534 19.15 12.40 17.99
CA ARG A 534 19.35 13.56 18.85
C ARG A 534 18.32 13.58 19.98
N PRO A 535 18.72 13.96 21.22
CA PRO A 535 17.76 14.44 22.20
C PRO A 535 17.11 15.75 21.69
N ILE A 536 15.96 16.16 22.26
CA ILE A 536 15.22 17.39 21.85
C ILE A 536 16.12 18.63 21.71
N TYR A 537 17.21 18.72 22.47
CA TYR A 537 18.15 19.84 22.46
C TYR A 537 19.27 19.76 21.39
N GLY A 538 19.35 18.71 20.57
CA GLY A 538 20.09 18.75 19.30
C GLY A 538 21.63 18.67 19.35
N PHE A 539 22.26 18.49 20.51
CA PHE A 539 23.72 18.38 20.66
C PHE A 539 24.13 16.95 21.05
N GLY A 540 24.70 16.20 20.09
CA GLY A 540 25.05 14.80 20.30
C GLY A 540 25.65 14.08 19.10
N ASN A 541 26.60 14.70 18.39
CA ASN A 541 27.57 14.04 17.49
C ASN A 541 28.64 15.07 17.05
N GLY A 542 29.53 15.44 17.97
CA GLY A 542 30.57 16.47 17.72
C GLY A 542 31.67 16.58 18.76
N TYR A 543 31.78 15.61 19.68
CA TYR A 543 32.82 15.57 20.74
C TYR A 543 33.59 14.23 20.76
N MET A 544 33.54 13.47 19.67
CA MET A 544 34.32 12.24 19.47
C MET A 544 34.89 12.17 18.05
N GLN A 545 35.61 13.24 17.65
CA GLN A 545 36.75 13.23 16.72
C GLN A 545 37.18 14.67 16.40
N SER A 546 38.09 15.21 17.21
CA SER A 546 39.11 16.16 16.75
C SER A 546 40.21 16.22 17.80
N ASP A 547 41.45 16.06 17.37
CA ASP A 547 42.62 16.13 18.24
C ASP A 547 43.01 17.57 18.60
N ALA A 548 43.74 17.67 19.72
CA ALA A 548 44.51 18.81 20.22
C ALA A 548 43.76 19.94 20.97
N PRO A 549 44.46 20.70 21.86
CA PRO A 549 45.82 20.51 22.36
C PRO A 549 45.91 20.24 23.88
N ASN A 550 47.00 19.59 24.28
CA ASN A 550 47.37 19.35 25.68
C ASN A 550 47.52 20.68 26.46
N ARG A 551 46.70 20.90 27.51
CA ARG A 551 46.80 22.10 28.35
C ARG A 551 46.55 21.85 29.85
N LYS A 552 47.39 21.03 30.47
CA LYS A 552 47.67 21.10 31.91
C LYS A 552 49.17 21.30 32.17
N LYS A 553 49.61 22.56 32.19
CA LYS A 553 50.80 23.04 32.92
C LYS A 553 50.52 24.44 33.46
N ARG A 554 51.12 24.75 34.62
CA ARG A 554 50.97 25.95 35.47
C ARG A 554 49.63 26.11 36.20
N LYS A 555 49.59 25.57 37.41
CA LYS A 555 49.67 26.43 38.61
C LYS A 555 50.66 25.82 39.59
N ASP A 556 51.86 26.39 39.63
CA ASP A 556 52.78 26.39 40.77
C ASP A 556 53.53 27.73 40.68
N ASN A 557 53.20 28.62 41.61
CA ASN A 557 53.95 29.81 42.04
C ASN A 557 53.13 30.50 43.14
N LEU A 558 53.06 29.82 44.29
CA LEU A 558 53.19 30.36 45.65
C LEU A 558 53.21 29.17 46.62
#